data_AF-A0A165EUU7-F1
#
_entry.id   AF-A0A165EUU7-F1
#
_cell.length_a   1.000
_cell.length_b   1.000
_cell.length_c   1.000
_cell.angle_alpha   90.00
_cell.angle_beta   90.00
_cell.angle_gamma   90.00
#
_symmetry.space_group_name_H-M   'P 1'
#
loop_
_entity.id
_entity.type
_entity.pdbx_description
1 polymer ?
#
loop_
_entity_poly.entity_id
_entity_poly.type
_entity_poly.pdbx_seq_one_letter_code
_entity_poly.pdbx_strand_id
1 'polypeptide(L)'
;MEPPSFPSAQFGERSAPPPPYQAPPPSGFRIPLSTESAFPASQQLGPPVCLDADQSPIYIGSAIFPNAVHPCKIGPHLSPPCRVPYGGGEHEHRGRYDLLPFDPQAMEWVRTARGEIPPGRRPVEGGYEEGGKKLYHAMAYVQGLRVPGKTGQHLAGCNYAFGGTEHVAQENYEILCWK
;
A
#
# COMPACT_ATOMS: atom_id res chain seq x y z
N MET A 1 33.12 46.29 14.16
CA MET A 1 32.81 44.85 14.03
C MET A 1 32.45 44.63 12.57
N GLU A 2 33.32 43.95 11.84
CA GLU A 2 33.16 43.65 10.42
C GLU A 2 32.49 42.26 10.29
N PRO A 3 31.51 42.05 9.40
CA PRO A 3 30.88 40.75 9.25
C PRO A 3 31.82 39.76 8.53
N PRO A 4 31.77 38.45 8.85
CA PRO A 4 32.65 37.46 8.25
C PRO A 4 32.32 37.22 6.77
N SER A 5 33.35 37.12 5.93
CA SER A 5 33.21 36.73 4.53
C SER A 5 33.23 35.20 4.38
N PHE A 6 32.36 34.68 3.50
CA PHE A 6 32.36 33.26 3.14
C PHE A 6 33.31 33.03 1.96
N PRO A 7 34.08 31.93 1.93
CA PRO A 7 34.97 31.64 0.81
C PRO A 7 34.18 31.23 -0.44
N SER A 8 34.52 31.84 -1.58
CA SER A 8 33.96 31.50 -2.88
C SER A 8 34.36 30.08 -3.29
N ALA A 9 33.37 29.24 -3.60
CA ALA A 9 33.60 27.88 -4.08
C ALA A 9 34.31 27.91 -5.44
N GLN A 10 35.48 27.29 -5.52
CA GLN A 10 36.17 27.04 -6.79
C GLN A 10 35.40 25.95 -7.56
N PHE A 11 34.89 26.31 -8.73
CA PHE A 11 34.33 25.36 -9.69
C PHE A 11 35.45 24.55 -10.32
N GLY A 12 35.66 23.34 -9.82
CA GLY A 12 36.64 22.43 -10.41
C GLY A 12 36.58 21.06 -9.77
N GLU A 13 35.53 20.28 -10.04
CA GLU A 13 35.61 18.83 -10.09
C GLU A 13 34.40 18.25 -10.80
N ARG A 14 34.65 17.34 -11.75
CA ARG A 14 33.60 16.66 -12.52
C ARG A 14 32.76 15.82 -11.55
N SER A 15 31.48 16.15 -11.43
CA SER A 15 30.52 15.39 -10.65
C SER A 15 30.57 13.92 -11.10
N ALA A 16 30.85 13.02 -10.16
CA ALA A 16 30.70 11.59 -10.42
C ALA A 16 29.26 11.30 -10.90
N PRO A 17 29.06 10.35 -11.82
CA PRO A 17 27.71 9.97 -12.22
C PRO A 17 26.92 9.55 -10.97
N PRO A 18 25.62 9.88 -10.89
CA PRO A 18 24.80 9.46 -9.77
C PRO A 18 24.85 7.93 -9.64
N PRO A 19 24.82 7.38 -8.42
CA PRO A 19 24.78 5.95 -8.22
C PRO A 19 23.61 5.34 -9.02
N PRO A 20 23.74 4.10 -9.52
CA PRO A 20 22.66 3.44 -10.24
C PRO A 20 21.38 3.48 -9.39
N TYR A 21 20.23 3.75 -10.03
CA TYR A 21 18.93 3.88 -9.39
C TYR A 21 18.75 2.78 -8.33
N GLN A 22 18.69 3.17 -7.06
CA GLN A 22 18.41 2.24 -5.97
C GLN A 22 17.02 1.65 -6.23
N ALA A 23 16.91 0.32 -6.17
CA ALA A 23 15.62 -0.35 -6.26
C ALA A 23 14.66 0.25 -5.21
N PRO A 24 13.35 0.40 -5.53
CA PRO A 24 12.42 0.99 -4.60
C PRO A 24 12.38 0.17 -3.30
N PRO A 25 12.17 0.83 -2.15
CA PRO A 25 12.09 0.15 -0.87
C PRO A 25 11.01 -0.95 -0.93
N PRO A 26 11.13 -2.05 -0.15
CA PRO A 26 10.18 -3.17 -0.22
C PRO A 26 8.71 -2.77 -0.07
N SER A 27 8.43 -1.77 0.75
CA SER A 27 7.09 -1.21 0.99
C SER A 27 6.67 -0.13 -0.01
N GLY A 28 7.58 0.34 -0.87
CA GLY A 28 7.37 1.48 -1.77
C GLY A 28 7.41 2.82 -1.04
N PHE A 29 7.43 3.90 -1.81
CA PHE A 29 7.27 5.26 -1.29
C PHE A 29 5.80 5.49 -0.93
N ARG A 30 5.55 6.07 0.25
CA ARG A 30 4.21 6.21 0.82
C ARG A 30 3.83 7.68 1.03
N ILE A 31 2.54 7.96 0.95
CA ILE A 31 1.97 9.27 1.28
C ILE A 31 1.32 9.15 2.67
N PRO A 32 1.88 9.81 3.71
CA PRO A 32 1.30 9.77 5.04
C PRO A 32 0.01 10.59 5.09
N LEU A 33 -1.06 9.99 5.60
CA LEU A 33 -2.39 10.58 5.74
C LEU A 33 -2.92 10.37 7.16
N SER A 34 -3.88 11.20 7.54
CA SER A 34 -4.62 11.07 8.80
C SER A 34 -6.10 11.36 8.58
N THR A 35 -6.97 10.78 9.40
CA THR A 35 -8.39 11.13 9.43
C THR A 35 -8.66 12.55 9.93
N GLU A 36 -7.65 13.22 10.50
CA GLU A 36 -7.72 14.59 11.00
C GLU A 36 -7.25 15.63 9.97
N SER A 37 -6.59 15.19 8.90
CA SER A 37 -6.08 16.05 7.82
C SER A 37 -6.98 16.00 6.60
N ALA A 38 -7.02 17.08 5.83
CA ALA A 38 -7.69 17.09 4.53
C ALA A 38 -7.10 16.01 3.61
N PHE A 39 -7.99 15.32 2.87
CA PHE A 39 -7.57 14.32 1.92
C PHE A 39 -6.92 14.98 0.69
N PRO A 40 -5.77 14.49 0.20
CA PRO A 40 -5.04 15.11 -0.92
C PRO A 40 -5.82 15.04 -2.23
N ALA A 41 -5.43 15.88 -3.19
CA ALA A 41 -6.02 15.87 -4.52
C ALA A 41 -5.69 14.58 -5.29
N SER A 42 -6.58 14.15 -6.17
CA SER A 42 -6.46 12.86 -6.88
C SER A 42 -5.17 12.71 -7.70
N GLN A 43 -4.59 13.82 -8.19
CA GLN A 43 -3.32 13.79 -8.92
C GLN A 43 -2.15 13.29 -8.07
N GLN A 44 -2.22 13.42 -6.75
CA GLN A 44 -1.15 12.99 -5.83
C GLN A 44 -1.26 11.50 -5.47
N LEU A 45 -2.41 10.86 -5.72
CA LEU A 45 -2.69 9.49 -5.28
C LEU A 45 -2.21 8.41 -6.25
N GLY A 46 -1.91 8.81 -7.49
CA GLY A 46 -1.76 7.88 -8.60
C GLY A 46 -3.11 7.36 -9.12
N PRO A 47 -3.10 6.41 -10.07
CA PRO A 47 -4.32 5.75 -10.53
C PRO A 47 -4.97 4.90 -9.42
N PRO A 48 -6.31 4.80 -9.37
CA PRO A 48 -6.97 3.86 -8.48
C PRO A 48 -6.63 2.41 -8.89
N VAL A 49 -6.57 1.52 -7.90
CA VAL A 49 -6.29 0.09 -8.16
C VAL A 49 -7.52 -0.66 -8.66
N CYS A 50 -8.71 -0.19 -8.30
CA CYS A 50 -10.01 -0.69 -8.75
C CYS A 50 -11.10 0.36 -8.49
N LEU A 51 -12.33 0.05 -8.91
CA LEU A 51 -13.52 0.82 -8.58
C LEU A 51 -14.37 0.01 -7.60
N ASP A 52 -15.03 0.71 -6.68
CA ASP A 52 -16.04 0.12 -5.79
C ASP A 52 -17.35 -0.13 -6.56
N ALA A 53 -18.33 -0.76 -5.92
CA ALA A 53 -19.62 -1.09 -6.54
C ALA A 53 -20.37 0.12 -7.13
N ASP A 54 -20.20 1.29 -6.51
CA ASP A 54 -20.78 2.58 -6.91
C ASP A 54 -19.93 3.35 -7.95
N GLN A 55 -18.88 2.71 -8.51
CA GLN A 55 -17.89 3.30 -9.41
C GLN A 55 -16.94 4.32 -8.75
N SER A 56 -16.96 4.46 -7.42
CA SER A 56 -16.02 5.31 -6.72
C SER A 56 -14.60 4.72 -6.75
N PRO A 57 -13.55 5.56 -6.84
CA PRO A 57 -12.17 5.11 -6.94
C PRO A 57 -11.67 4.51 -5.61
N ILE A 58 -10.98 3.37 -5.70
CA ILE A 58 -10.35 2.71 -4.57
C ILE A 58 -8.83 2.68 -4.72
N TYR A 59 -8.16 3.03 -3.63
CA TYR A 59 -6.71 3.01 -3.45
C TYR A 59 -6.33 2.02 -2.35
N ILE A 60 -5.03 1.76 -2.22
CA ILE A 60 -4.47 0.87 -1.20
C ILE A 60 -3.47 1.62 -0.35
N GLY A 61 -3.30 1.17 0.88
CA GLY A 61 -2.30 1.71 1.79
C GLY A 61 -2.13 0.85 3.01
N SER A 62 -1.54 1.41 4.05
CA SER A 62 -1.24 0.70 5.29
C SER A 62 -1.77 1.48 6.49
N ALA A 63 -2.72 0.90 7.22
CA ALA A 63 -3.24 1.46 8.46
C ALA A 63 -2.28 1.15 9.62
N ILE A 64 -1.98 2.16 10.43
CA ILE A 64 -1.00 2.07 11.52
C ILE A 64 -1.73 1.84 12.83
N PHE A 65 -1.50 0.69 13.46
CA PHE A 65 -1.97 0.33 14.80
C PHE A 65 -0.80 0.37 15.78
N PRO A 66 -1.05 0.37 17.11
CA PRO A 66 0.02 0.45 18.11
C PRO A 66 1.12 -0.61 17.95
N ASN A 67 0.74 -1.86 17.62
CA ASN A 67 1.66 -3.01 17.55
C ASN A 67 1.65 -3.71 16.17
N ALA A 68 0.98 -3.14 15.17
CA ALA A 68 0.76 -3.78 13.88
C ALA A 68 0.57 -2.74 12.77
N VAL A 69 0.81 -3.16 11.53
CA VAL A 69 0.54 -2.35 10.34
C VAL A 69 -0.22 -3.22 9.35
N HIS A 70 -1.46 -2.86 9.03
CA HIS A 70 -2.30 -3.69 8.17
C HIS A 70 -2.53 -3.04 6.80
N PRO A 71 -2.44 -3.79 5.69
CA PRO A 71 -2.95 -3.34 4.41
C PRO A 71 -4.43 -2.92 4.52
N CYS A 72 -4.78 -1.81 3.88
CA CYS A 72 -6.09 -1.21 3.97
C CYS A 72 -6.62 -0.76 2.61
N LYS A 73 -7.94 -0.74 2.48
CA LYS A 73 -8.70 -0.09 1.41
C LYS A 73 -8.82 1.39 1.74
N ILE A 74 -8.53 2.26 0.78
CA ILE A 74 -8.71 3.72 0.91
C ILE A 74 -9.70 4.18 -0.16
N GLY A 75 -10.88 4.61 0.28
CA GLY A 75 -11.91 5.20 -0.58
C GLY A 75 -12.17 6.64 -0.15
N PRO A 76 -11.83 7.67 -0.96
CA PRO A 76 -12.05 9.06 -0.59
C PRO A 76 -13.54 9.41 -0.34
N HIS A 77 -14.46 8.61 -0.89
CA HIS A 77 -15.90 8.71 -0.69
C HIS A 77 -16.40 8.11 0.63
N LEU A 78 -15.54 7.36 1.34
CA LEU A 78 -15.87 6.72 2.61
C LEU A 78 -15.60 7.67 3.79
N SER A 79 -16.35 7.54 4.88
CA SER A 79 -16.12 8.27 6.12
C SER A 79 -15.98 7.29 7.30
N PRO A 80 -14.78 7.10 7.88
CA PRO A 80 -13.48 7.61 7.41
C PRO A 80 -13.02 6.93 6.10
N PRO A 81 -12.06 7.54 5.37
CA PRO A 81 -11.59 7.02 4.08
C PRO A 81 -10.90 5.65 4.14
N CYS A 82 -10.34 5.28 5.29
CA CYS A 82 -9.52 4.08 5.47
C CYS A 82 -10.31 2.95 6.14
N ARG A 83 -10.32 1.77 5.50
CA ARG A 83 -10.99 0.54 5.96
C ARG A 83 -10.01 -0.64 5.99
N VAL A 84 -10.03 -1.43 7.06
CA VAL A 84 -9.11 -2.54 7.28
C VAL A 84 -9.89 -3.85 7.42
N PRO A 85 -9.59 -4.90 6.63
CA PRO A 85 -10.08 -6.24 6.89
C PRO A 85 -9.31 -6.82 8.08
N TYR A 86 -10.00 -7.10 9.19
CA TYR A 86 -9.39 -7.66 10.40
C TYR A 86 -10.45 -8.36 11.26
N GLY A 87 -10.07 -9.43 11.96
CA GLY A 87 -10.87 -10.04 13.01
C GLY A 87 -12.28 -10.51 12.60
N GLY A 88 -12.49 -10.87 11.34
CA GLY A 88 -13.80 -11.29 10.82
C GLY A 88 -14.67 -10.16 10.26
N GLY A 89 -14.21 -8.90 10.27
CA GLY A 89 -15.00 -7.75 9.83
C GLY A 89 -14.24 -6.72 8.98
N GLU A 90 -14.99 -5.74 8.48
CA GLU A 90 -14.43 -4.49 7.95
C GLU A 90 -14.42 -3.42 9.06
N HIS A 91 -13.22 -2.93 9.40
CA HIS A 91 -13.07 -1.95 10.47
C HIS A 91 -12.75 -0.56 9.92
N GLU A 92 -13.44 0.45 10.46
CA GLU A 92 -13.06 1.85 10.33
C GLU A 92 -11.71 2.10 10.97
N HIS A 93 -10.77 2.68 10.23
CA HIS A 93 -9.52 3.15 10.79
C HIS A 93 -9.57 4.65 11.07
N ARG A 94 -9.22 5.04 12.29
CA ARG A 94 -9.09 6.44 12.72
C ARG A 94 -7.65 6.70 13.15
N GLY A 95 -7.08 7.82 12.70
CA GLY A 95 -5.68 8.18 12.91
C GLY A 95 -4.85 8.04 11.63
N ARG A 96 -3.56 7.70 11.80
CA ARG A 96 -2.57 7.70 10.72
C ARG A 96 -2.66 6.45 9.84
N TYR A 97 -2.58 6.63 8.54
CA TYR A 97 -2.43 5.58 7.53
C TYR A 97 -1.58 6.09 6.37
N ASP A 98 -0.87 5.19 5.71
CA ASP A 98 0.12 5.53 4.69
C ASP A 98 -0.34 4.96 3.33
N LEU A 99 -0.80 5.83 2.43
CA LEU A 99 -1.25 5.45 1.08
C LEU A 99 -0.07 4.98 0.22
N LEU A 100 -0.27 3.93 -0.56
CA LEU A 100 0.66 3.46 -1.59
C LEU A 100 0.16 3.90 -2.96
N PRO A 101 0.83 4.85 -3.63
CA PRO A 101 0.55 5.15 -5.01
C PRO A 101 0.83 3.92 -5.87
N PHE A 102 -0.18 3.45 -6.60
CA PHE A 102 0.00 2.35 -7.54
C PHE A 102 0.70 2.84 -8.80
N ASP A 103 1.84 2.25 -9.13
CA ASP A 103 2.57 2.54 -10.37
C ASP A 103 2.54 1.33 -11.30
N PRO A 104 1.72 1.34 -12.37
CA PRO A 104 1.67 0.26 -13.35
C PRO A 104 2.99 0.01 -14.10
N GLN A 105 3.95 0.95 -14.08
CA GLN A 105 5.27 0.75 -14.70
C GLN A 105 6.23 -0.01 -13.78
N ALA A 106 6.08 0.13 -12.46
CA ALA A 106 6.96 -0.51 -11.47
C ALA A 106 6.31 -1.69 -10.73
N MET A 107 4.99 -1.82 -10.78
CA MET A 107 4.22 -2.82 -10.03
C MET A 107 3.28 -3.62 -10.95
N GLU A 108 2.97 -4.83 -10.54
CA GLU A 108 1.99 -5.70 -11.18
C GLU A 108 1.21 -6.54 -10.17
N TRP A 109 -0.02 -6.87 -10.53
CA TRP A 109 -0.83 -7.83 -9.80
C TRP A 109 -0.54 -9.23 -10.34
N VAL A 110 -0.06 -10.13 -9.49
CA VAL A 110 0.31 -11.50 -9.88
C VAL A 110 -0.64 -12.47 -9.23
N ARG A 111 -1.24 -13.37 -10.01
CA ARG A 111 -2.11 -14.42 -9.49
C ARG A 111 -1.36 -15.34 -8.54
N THR A 112 -2.01 -15.69 -7.44
CA THR A 112 -1.50 -16.63 -6.44
C THR A 112 -2.65 -17.32 -5.69
N ALA A 113 -2.30 -18.21 -4.78
CA ALA A 113 -3.23 -18.96 -3.94
C ALA A 113 -2.60 -19.28 -2.58
N ARG A 114 -3.44 -19.62 -1.59
CA ARG A 114 -3.08 -20.23 -0.30
C ARG A 114 -2.02 -19.47 0.51
N GLY A 115 -1.98 -18.14 0.41
CA GLY A 115 -0.98 -17.31 1.09
C GLY A 115 0.41 -17.37 0.46
N GLU A 116 0.59 -18.10 -0.65
CA GLU A 116 1.87 -18.30 -1.29
C GLU A 116 2.35 -17.03 -2.01
N ILE A 117 3.66 -16.81 -1.99
CA ILE A 117 4.33 -15.81 -2.82
C ILE A 117 4.74 -16.52 -4.12
N PRO A 118 4.29 -16.06 -5.30
CA PRO A 118 4.65 -16.70 -6.55
C PRO A 118 6.19 -16.78 -6.75
N PRO A 119 6.74 -17.90 -7.24
CA PRO A 119 8.18 -18.07 -7.41
C PRO A 119 8.82 -16.95 -8.25
N GLY A 120 9.97 -16.44 -7.79
CA GLY A 120 10.71 -15.38 -8.47
C GLY A 120 10.08 -13.99 -8.37
N ARG A 121 8.96 -13.82 -7.66
CA ARG A 121 8.33 -12.52 -7.46
C ARG A 121 8.76 -11.87 -6.15
N ARG A 122 8.80 -10.54 -6.16
CA ARG A 122 9.07 -9.72 -4.97
C ARG A 122 7.79 -8.97 -4.56
N PRO A 123 7.05 -9.44 -3.54
CA PRO A 123 5.80 -8.80 -3.14
C PRO A 123 6.03 -7.43 -2.49
N VAL A 124 5.09 -6.51 -2.69
CA VAL A 124 5.12 -5.18 -2.07
C VAL A 124 4.66 -5.31 -0.63
N GLU A 125 5.56 -4.98 0.31
CA GLU A 125 5.26 -5.06 1.74
C GLU A 125 4.18 -4.05 2.12
N GLY A 126 3.11 -4.52 2.75
CA GLY A 126 2.00 -3.69 3.23
C GLY A 126 1.94 -3.55 4.74
N GLY A 127 2.78 -4.27 5.48
CA GLY A 127 2.91 -4.15 6.92
C GLY A 127 3.20 -5.48 7.58
N TYR A 128 2.71 -5.66 8.80
CA TYR A 128 2.92 -6.84 9.63
C TYR A 128 1.83 -7.00 10.68
N GLU A 129 1.58 -8.24 11.09
CA GLU A 129 0.73 -8.56 12.24
C GLU A 129 1.47 -8.38 13.58
N GLU A 130 0.72 -8.42 14.67
CA GLU A 130 1.28 -8.57 16.02
C GLU A 130 2.15 -9.85 16.07
N GLY A 131 3.45 -9.70 16.35
CA GLY A 131 4.45 -10.77 16.21
C GLY A 131 5.33 -10.65 14.96
N GLY A 132 5.15 -9.61 14.14
CA GLY A 132 6.09 -9.23 13.08
C GLY A 132 5.98 -10.03 11.78
N LYS A 133 4.97 -10.89 11.65
CA LYS A 133 4.74 -11.64 10.41
C LYS A 133 4.29 -10.70 9.30
N LYS A 134 4.99 -10.74 8.15
CA LYS A 134 4.77 -9.80 7.04
C LYS A 134 3.41 -9.97 6.37
N LEU A 135 2.79 -8.84 6.05
CA LEU A 135 1.57 -8.72 5.26
C LEU A 135 1.87 -8.03 3.94
N TYR A 136 1.16 -8.44 2.90
CA TYR A 136 1.27 -7.93 1.53
C TYR A 136 -0.09 -7.48 1.02
N HIS A 137 -0.08 -6.55 0.07
CA HIS A 137 -1.30 -6.09 -0.62
C HIS A 137 -1.83 -7.20 -1.53
N ALA A 138 -3.11 -7.50 -1.40
CA ALA A 138 -3.78 -8.51 -2.19
C ALA A 138 -5.08 -7.96 -2.81
N MET A 139 -5.58 -8.66 -3.83
CA MET A 139 -6.82 -8.32 -4.52
C MET A 139 -7.64 -9.59 -4.71
N ALA A 140 -8.84 -9.63 -4.12
CA ALA A 140 -9.82 -10.69 -4.36
C ALA A 140 -10.79 -10.30 -5.47
N TYR A 141 -11.45 -11.30 -6.08
CA TYR A 141 -12.52 -11.11 -7.04
C TYR A 141 -13.84 -11.59 -6.45
N VAL A 142 -14.83 -10.71 -6.35
CA VAL A 142 -16.12 -10.98 -5.70
C VAL A 142 -17.23 -10.44 -6.59
N GLN A 143 -18.08 -11.31 -7.12
CA GLN A 143 -19.24 -10.91 -7.95
C GLN A 143 -18.85 -9.96 -9.12
N GLY A 144 -17.69 -10.18 -9.74
CA GLY A 144 -17.18 -9.34 -10.83
C GLY A 144 -16.46 -8.06 -10.38
N LEU A 145 -16.44 -7.76 -9.08
CA LEU A 145 -15.71 -6.65 -8.48
C LEU A 145 -14.32 -7.09 -8.01
N ARG A 146 -13.38 -6.16 -8.00
CA ARG A 146 -12.05 -6.33 -7.41
C ARG A 146 -12.06 -5.69 -6.03
N VAL A 147 -11.68 -6.44 -5.01
CA VAL A 147 -11.74 -6.01 -3.61
C VAL A 147 -10.34 -6.09 -3.00
N PRO A 148 -9.73 -4.96 -2.60
CA PRO A 148 -8.44 -4.99 -1.93
C PRO A 148 -8.51 -5.71 -0.59
N GLY A 149 -7.41 -6.38 -0.26
CA GLY A 149 -7.25 -7.12 0.97
C GLY A 149 -5.78 -7.28 1.36
N LYS A 150 -5.54 -8.21 2.28
CA LYS A 150 -4.21 -8.57 2.76
C LYS A 150 -3.94 -10.05 2.56
N THR A 151 -2.68 -10.38 2.29
CA THR A 151 -2.22 -11.78 2.26
C THR A 151 -0.85 -11.89 2.94
N GLY A 152 -0.42 -13.12 3.22
CA GLY A 152 0.83 -13.42 3.88
C GLY A 152 1.03 -14.92 3.95
N GLN A 153 2.27 -15.39 4.03
CA GLN A 153 2.59 -16.84 4.05
C GLN A 153 2.00 -17.57 5.27
N HIS A 154 1.63 -16.82 6.31
CA HIS A 154 0.97 -17.34 7.51
C HIS A 154 -0.55 -17.27 7.44
N LEU A 155 -1.11 -16.69 6.36
CA LEU A 155 -2.53 -16.59 6.10
C LEU A 155 -2.94 -17.64 5.07
N ALA A 156 -4.19 -18.11 5.13
CA ALA A 156 -4.69 -19.12 4.20
C ALA A 156 -5.02 -18.60 2.78
N GLY A 157 -4.87 -17.29 2.52
CA GLY A 157 -5.23 -16.66 1.26
C GLY A 157 -5.24 -15.13 1.31
N CYS A 158 -6.06 -14.52 0.46
CA CYS A 158 -6.41 -13.10 0.54
C CYS A 158 -7.57 -12.90 1.52
N ASN A 159 -7.31 -12.18 2.62
CA ASN A 159 -8.34 -11.73 3.56
C ASN A 159 -8.83 -10.35 3.09
N TYR A 160 -10.11 -10.24 2.78
CA TYR A 160 -10.72 -9.03 2.23
C TYR A 160 -12.08 -8.77 2.88
N ALA A 161 -12.50 -7.51 2.88
CA ALA A 161 -13.79 -7.09 3.44
C ALA A 161 -14.82 -6.93 2.33
N PHE A 162 -16.00 -7.56 2.47
CA PHE A 162 -17.13 -7.37 1.55
C PHE A 162 -18.46 -7.52 2.31
N GLY A 163 -19.36 -6.55 2.12
CA GLY A 163 -20.65 -6.52 2.85
C GLY A 163 -20.49 -6.38 4.37
N GLY A 164 -19.44 -5.70 4.84
CA GLY A 164 -19.15 -5.50 6.27
C GLY A 164 -18.51 -6.70 6.99
N THR A 165 -18.29 -7.81 6.30
CA THR A 165 -17.68 -9.03 6.86
C THR A 165 -16.32 -9.30 6.19
N GLU A 166 -15.38 -9.88 6.93
CA GLU A 166 -14.11 -10.38 6.37
C GLU A 166 -14.32 -11.77 5.77
N HIS A 167 -13.80 -11.97 4.56
CA HIS A 167 -13.83 -13.22 3.81
C HIS A 167 -12.42 -13.61 3.42
N VAL A 168 -12.22 -14.90 3.13
CA VAL A 168 -10.92 -15.43 2.69
C VAL A 168 -11.05 -16.05 1.30
N ALA A 169 -10.38 -15.45 0.31
CA ALA A 169 -10.18 -16.06 -1.00
C ALA A 169 -8.90 -16.90 -0.94
N GLN A 170 -9.04 -18.22 -0.87
CA GLN A 170 -7.91 -19.14 -0.85
C GLN A 170 -7.28 -19.31 -2.23
N GLU A 171 -8.04 -19.12 -3.31
CA GLU A 171 -7.57 -19.31 -4.68
C GLU A 171 -7.97 -18.11 -5.56
N ASN A 172 -7.32 -18.01 -6.73
CA ASN A 172 -7.65 -17.06 -7.78
C ASN A 172 -7.66 -15.58 -7.34
N TYR A 173 -6.86 -15.23 -6.34
CA TYR A 173 -6.60 -13.85 -5.94
C TYR A 173 -5.24 -13.38 -6.49
N GLU A 174 -5.00 -12.07 -6.42
CA GLU A 174 -3.73 -11.48 -6.83
C GLU A 174 -2.96 -10.91 -5.65
N ILE A 175 -1.63 -10.96 -5.71
CA ILE A 175 -0.71 -10.28 -4.81
C ILE A 175 0.01 -9.17 -5.60
N LEU A 176 0.18 -7.99 -4.99
CA LEU A 176 0.93 -6.91 -5.62
C LEU A 176 2.42 -7.20 -5.53
N CYS A 177 3.11 -7.21 -6.66
CA CYS A 177 4.54 -7.43 -6.76
C CYS A 177 5.24 -6.27 -7.49
N TRP A 178 6.51 -6.08 -7.17
CA TRP A 178 7.41 -5.28 -7.99
C TRP A 178 7.74 -6.01 -9.30
N LYS A 179 7.85 -5.24 -10.37
CA LYS A 179 8.38 -5.68 -11.67
C LYS A 179 9.91 -5.78 -11.64
#